data_AF-A0A1N7LZ26-F1
#
_entry.id   AF-A0A1N7LZ26-F1
#
_cell.length_a   1.000
_cell.length_b   1.000
_cell.length_c   1.000
_cell.angle_alpha   90.00
_cell.angle_beta   90.00
_cell.angle_gamma   90.00
#
_symmetry.space_group_name_H-M   'P 1'
#
loop_
_entity.id
_entity.type
_entity.pdbx_description
1 polymer ?
#
loop_
_entity_poly.entity_id
_entity_poly.type
_entity_poly.pdbx_seq_one_letter_code
_entity_poly.pdbx_strand_id
1 'polypeptide(L)'
;MTMREDDDQDVKLREWYRNRESVPFRNELKERVLRQASGVRPARTTRRRLLSTAGLWAASAAVALLCLVAGWPRPPMDTVQNAHVTSRGVNQGLVREVVHGFGLAYAPVEVTHVHIGTLPGEPENSCVIATLRNTSQRTLYEPELMGVLWFTEAGGRENWLTFVNAPAQGLKPGQTVTWGFHPSGPHAAGSQALIEIPHVRFFYSRSVSPEAANLVWKEAPVAVEDIQVLPAPGGQGPSWQSADVYATLVNQASYPIHLADERAVIWFSESASGTFFDPTSVRFLFHVTPELPGVSWPTVLQPKERVRVEFRVLSEKGTDFFSRTCHVTLLDAPLVPEA
;
A
#
# COMPACT_ATOMS: atom_id res chain seq x y z
N MET A 1 -50.15 -9.34 29.14
CA MET A 1 -49.71 -10.76 29.08
C MET A 1 -48.50 -10.79 28.15
N THR A 2 -47.32 -10.40 28.64
CA THR A 2 -46.11 -10.16 27.82
C THR A 2 -44.80 -10.44 28.56
N MET A 3 -44.82 -10.62 29.89
CA MET A 3 -43.60 -10.93 30.66
C MET A 3 -43.10 -12.37 30.52
N ARG A 4 -43.86 -13.27 29.89
CA ARG A 4 -43.53 -14.70 29.85
C ARG A 4 -42.71 -15.12 28.62
N GLU A 5 -42.74 -14.32 27.56
CA GLU A 5 -41.98 -14.60 26.33
C GLU A 5 -40.53 -14.12 26.41
N ASP A 6 -40.27 -13.01 27.12
CA ASP A 6 -38.91 -12.52 27.34
C ASP A 6 -38.09 -13.50 28.19
N ASP A 7 -38.69 -14.07 29.25
CA ASP A 7 -38.02 -15.05 30.11
C ASP A 7 -37.66 -16.34 29.35
N ASP A 8 -38.54 -16.80 28.44
CA ASP A 8 -38.29 -17.99 27.62
C ASP A 8 -37.21 -17.75 26.55
N GLN A 9 -37.10 -16.53 26.01
CA GLN A 9 -36.00 -16.15 25.12
C GLN A 9 -34.67 -16.06 25.87
N ASP A 10 -34.68 -15.51 27.08
CA ASP A 10 -33.49 -15.37 27.92
C ASP A 10 -32.94 -16.73 28.36
N VAL A 11 -33.82 -17.69 28.67
CA VAL A 11 -33.46 -19.07 28.98
C VAL A 11 -32.86 -19.77 27.76
N LYS A 12 -33.47 -19.63 26.58
CA LYS A 12 -32.95 -20.19 25.32
C LYS A 12 -31.60 -19.61 24.94
N LEU A 13 -31.40 -18.30 25.15
CA LEU A 13 -30.12 -17.64 24.89
C LEU A 13 -29.02 -18.18 25.81
N ARG A 14 -29.33 -18.37 27.11
CA ARG A 14 -28.38 -18.92 28.10
C ARG A 14 -28.01 -20.37 27.82
N GLU A 15 -28.96 -21.20 27.38
CA GLU A 15 -28.66 -22.57 26.94
C GLU A 15 -27.79 -22.58 25.68
N TRP A 16 -28.05 -21.69 24.73
CA TRP A 16 -27.24 -21.55 23.52
C TRP A 16 -25.79 -21.13 23.81
N TYR A 17 -25.58 -20.24 24.78
CA TYR A 17 -24.22 -19.87 25.23
C TYR A 17 -23.52 -20.98 26.01
N ARG A 18 -24.23 -21.83 26.75
CA ARG A 18 -23.65 -22.96 27.49
C ARG A 18 -23.24 -24.12 26.59
N ASN A 19 -23.98 -24.35 25.50
CA ASN A 19 -23.76 -25.48 24.60
C ASN A 19 -22.83 -25.16 23.42
N ARG A 20 -22.29 -23.95 23.34
CA ARG A 20 -21.29 -23.59 22.34
C ARG A 20 -19.95 -24.23 22.75
N GLU A 21 -19.38 -25.05 21.86
CA GLU A 21 -18.00 -25.52 22.01
C GLU A 21 -17.10 -24.32 22.32
N SER A 22 -16.24 -24.47 23.32
CA SER A 22 -15.33 -23.40 23.70
C SER A 22 -14.47 -23.04 22.49
N VAL A 23 -14.67 -21.84 21.96
CA VAL A 23 -13.80 -21.26 20.94
C VAL A 23 -12.36 -21.44 21.43
N PRO A 24 -11.44 -21.97 20.60
CA PRO A 24 -10.09 -22.31 21.04
C PRO A 24 -9.28 -21.02 21.20
N PHE A 25 -9.59 -20.27 22.25
CA PHE A 25 -8.70 -19.25 22.75
C PHE A 25 -7.50 -19.98 23.33
N ARG A 26 -6.35 -19.85 22.67
CA ARG A 26 -5.07 -20.34 23.21
C ARG A 26 -4.94 -19.83 24.64
N ASN A 27 -4.56 -20.71 25.58
CA ASN A 27 -4.43 -20.38 27.00
C ASN A 27 -3.57 -19.13 27.25
N GLU A 28 -2.62 -18.85 26.35
CA GLU A 28 -1.77 -17.66 26.31
C GLU A 28 -2.55 -16.34 26.20
N LEU A 29 -3.63 -16.30 25.42
CA LEU A 29 -4.48 -15.11 25.22
C LEU A 29 -5.36 -14.87 26.45
N LYS A 30 -5.88 -15.95 27.04
CA LYS A 30 -6.61 -15.91 28.31
C LYS A 30 -5.70 -15.41 29.44
N GLU A 31 -4.46 -15.89 29.51
CA GLU A 31 -3.46 -15.40 30.48
C GLU A 31 -3.07 -13.94 30.22
N ARG A 32 -2.91 -13.52 28.96
CA ARG A 32 -2.60 -12.12 28.62
C ARG A 32 -3.74 -11.18 29.03
N VAL A 33 -4.99 -11.57 28.75
CA VAL A 33 -6.19 -10.81 29.15
C VAL A 33 -6.36 -10.79 30.68
N LEU A 34 -6.13 -11.91 31.37
CA LEU A 34 -6.20 -11.96 32.84
C LEU A 34 -5.07 -11.16 33.50
N ARG A 35 -3.87 -11.14 32.91
CA ARG A 35 -2.73 -10.35 33.40
C ARG A 35 -2.94 -8.85 33.16
N GLN A 36 -3.66 -8.48 32.10
CA GLN A 36 -4.01 -7.10 31.77
C GLN A 36 -5.24 -6.61 32.57
N ALA A 37 -6.20 -7.51 32.86
CA ALA A 37 -7.34 -7.25 33.73
C ALA A 37 -6.98 -7.20 35.22
N SER A 38 -5.97 -7.95 35.67
CA SER A 38 -5.42 -7.86 37.04
C SER A 38 -4.46 -6.69 37.24
N GLY A 39 -4.06 -6.01 36.17
CA GLY A 39 -3.19 -4.82 36.19
C GLY A 39 -3.90 -3.52 36.58
N VAL A 40 -5.24 -3.48 36.66
CA VAL A 40 -5.98 -2.28 37.07
C VAL A 40 -6.35 -2.40 38.55
N ARG A 41 -5.42 -1.99 39.42
CA ARG A 41 -5.74 -1.62 40.81
C ARG A 41 -5.68 -0.10 40.96
N PRO A 42 -6.68 0.53 41.61
CA PRO A 42 -6.69 1.97 41.81
C PRO A 42 -5.65 2.38 42.84
N ALA A 43 -5.08 3.57 42.63
CA ALA A 43 -4.13 4.22 43.53
C ALA A 43 -4.70 4.36 44.95
N ARG A 44 -3.90 4.00 45.96
CA ARG A 44 -4.11 4.46 47.34
C ARG A 44 -2.77 4.76 47.99
N THR A 45 -2.66 6.01 48.43
CA THR A 45 -1.52 6.66 49.07
C THR A 45 -1.32 6.17 50.51
N THR A 46 -0.07 5.94 50.94
CA THR A 46 0.49 6.46 52.22
C THR A 46 1.99 6.15 52.43
N ARG A 47 2.75 7.24 52.59
CA ARG A 47 3.87 7.52 53.53
C ARG A 47 4.97 6.50 53.88
N ARG A 48 6.19 7.01 53.63
CA ARG A 48 7.37 7.20 54.51
C ARG A 48 8.50 6.15 54.52
N ARG A 49 9.70 6.71 54.25
CA ARG A 49 11.04 6.48 54.86
C ARG A 49 11.76 5.20 54.38
N LEU A 50 13.06 5.18 54.04
CA LEU A 50 14.23 6.05 54.22
C LEU A 50 15.33 5.62 53.21
N LEU A 51 16.22 6.56 52.83
CA LEU A 51 17.69 6.42 52.59
C LEU A 51 18.18 5.33 51.60
N SER A 52 19.26 5.44 50.83
CA SER A 52 20.39 6.36 50.64
C SER A 52 21.11 5.80 49.39
N THR A 53 21.58 6.59 48.42
CA THR A 53 22.99 6.98 48.18
C THR A 53 23.05 7.26 46.66
N ALA A 54 23.39 8.48 46.24
CA ALA A 54 24.72 9.01 45.95
C ALA A 54 25.12 8.84 44.47
N GLY A 55 25.53 9.95 43.83
CA GLY A 55 26.05 10.05 42.46
C GLY A 55 25.37 11.17 41.66
N LEU A 56 25.45 12.44 42.08
CA LEU A 56 26.36 13.47 41.53
C LEU A 56 26.56 13.40 40.00
N TRP A 57 26.06 14.42 39.28
CA TRP A 57 26.76 15.38 38.40
C TRP A 57 25.64 16.35 37.88
N ALA A 58 25.46 17.55 38.46
CA ALA A 58 26.00 18.85 37.98
C ALA A 58 25.88 19.03 36.45
N ALA A 59 25.26 20.05 35.85
CA ALA A 59 24.85 21.39 36.26
C ALA A 59 23.73 21.85 35.28
N SER A 60 22.55 22.34 35.70
CA SER A 60 22.25 23.74 36.06
C SER A 60 22.90 24.79 35.14
N ALA A 61 22.14 25.31 34.17
CA ALA A 61 21.78 26.74 34.11
C ALA A 61 20.82 27.01 32.94
N ALA A 62 19.56 27.24 33.29
CA ALA A 62 18.64 28.03 32.47
C ALA A 62 19.13 29.48 32.42
N VAL A 63 18.86 30.20 31.32
CA VAL A 63 18.19 31.52 31.33
C VAL A 63 17.73 31.81 29.90
N ALA A 64 16.42 31.99 29.75
CA ALA A 64 15.75 32.56 28.59
C ALA A 64 16.08 34.05 28.45
N LEU A 65 16.08 34.60 27.22
CA LEU A 65 15.18 35.69 26.78
C LEU A 65 15.64 36.34 25.46
N LEU A 66 14.62 36.76 24.69
CA LEU A 66 14.54 37.90 23.76
C LEU A 66 14.94 37.72 22.27
N CYS A 67 13.92 37.38 21.49
CA CYS A 67 13.24 38.24 20.50
C CYS A 67 14.03 39.23 19.60
N LEU A 68 13.77 39.04 18.30
CA LEU A 68 13.43 40.02 17.25
C LEU A 68 14.51 40.57 16.30
N VAL A 69 13.99 40.87 15.08
CA VAL A 69 14.57 41.53 13.90
C VAL A 69 15.28 40.56 12.94
N ALA A 70 14.98 40.40 11.65
CA ALA A 70 14.15 41.05 10.63
C ALA A 70 13.71 39.96 9.61
N GLY A 71 12.58 39.97 8.90
CA GLY A 71 11.85 41.09 8.32
C GLY A 71 12.44 41.47 6.96
N TRP A 72 12.22 40.68 5.90
CA TRP A 72 12.47 41.09 4.50
C TRP A 72 11.27 40.82 3.58
N PRO A 73 11.08 41.67 2.55
CA PRO A 73 9.79 41.93 1.93
C PRO A 73 9.57 41.13 0.64
N ARG A 74 8.30 40.78 0.37
CA ARG A 74 7.85 40.36 -0.97
C ARG A 74 7.57 41.61 -1.81
N PRO A 75 8.18 41.80 -2.99
CA PRO A 75 7.76 42.82 -3.94
C PRO A 75 6.45 42.39 -4.65
N PRO A 76 5.51 43.31 -4.88
CA PRO A 76 4.36 43.08 -5.75
C PRO A 76 4.72 43.46 -7.21
N MET A 77 4.35 42.61 -8.15
CA MET A 77 4.26 42.89 -9.59
C MET A 77 3.18 41.97 -10.15
N ASP A 78 2.31 42.32 -11.08
CA ASP A 78 1.88 43.61 -11.59
C ASP A 78 0.48 43.37 -12.18
N THR A 79 -0.41 44.32 -11.98
CA THR A 79 -1.73 44.35 -12.63
C THR A 79 -1.52 44.67 -14.10
N VAL A 80 -1.55 43.66 -14.98
CA VAL A 80 -1.57 43.92 -16.43
C VAL A 80 -3.00 44.18 -16.89
N GLN A 81 -3.14 45.38 -17.43
CA GLN A 81 -4.32 45.95 -18.04
C GLN A 81 -4.93 45.08 -19.14
N ASN A 82 -6.26 45.21 -19.25
CA ASN A 82 -7.05 44.88 -20.41
C ASN A 82 -6.43 45.40 -21.71
N ALA A 83 -5.97 44.49 -22.57
CA ALA A 83 -5.84 44.74 -24.00
C ALA A 83 -7.00 44.03 -24.71
N HIS A 84 -8.06 44.78 -25.01
CA HIS A 84 -8.99 44.42 -26.07
C HIS A 84 -8.23 44.42 -27.40
N VAL A 85 -7.85 43.24 -27.88
CA VAL A 85 -7.56 43.01 -29.29
C VAL A 85 -8.63 42.08 -29.81
N THR A 86 -9.53 42.66 -30.59
CA THR A 86 -10.50 41.97 -31.42
C THR A 86 -9.74 41.23 -32.51
N SER A 87 -9.60 39.91 -32.40
CA SER A 87 -9.31 39.06 -33.55
C SER A 87 -10.31 37.91 -33.61
N ARG A 88 -11.04 37.89 -34.71
CA ARG A 88 -12.05 36.89 -35.06
C ARG A 88 -11.41 35.51 -35.18
N GLY A 89 -11.96 34.57 -34.43
CA GLY A 89 -12.39 33.24 -34.89
C GLY A 89 -11.35 32.30 -35.49
N VAL A 90 -10.96 31.29 -34.71
CA VAL A 90 -11.17 29.88 -35.06
C VAL A 90 -11.48 29.14 -33.76
N ASN A 91 -12.73 28.70 -33.61
CA ASN A 91 -13.12 27.74 -32.57
C ASN A 91 -12.46 26.39 -32.89
N GLN A 92 -11.25 26.18 -32.39
CA GLN A 92 -10.75 24.84 -32.10
C GLN A 92 -10.93 24.64 -30.60
N GLY A 93 -12.10 24.14 -30.24
CA GLY A 93 -12.30 23.51 -28.93
C GLY A 93 -11.40 22.29 -28.86
N LEU A 94 -10.14 22.50 -28.46
CA LEU A 94 -9.38 21.46 -27.79
C LEU A 94 -10.12 21.20 -26.49
N VAL A 95 -11.07 20.27 -26.54
CA VAL A 95 -11.45 19.49 -25.37
C VAL A 95 -10.14 18.86 -24.92
N ARG A 96 -9.47 19.51 -23.97
CA ARG A 96 -8.36 18.91 -23.25
C ARG A 96 -8.99 17.74 -22.53
N GLU A 97 -8.92 16.56 -23.14
CA GLU A 97 -9.39 15.32 -22.55
C GLU A 97 -8.66 15.22 -21.21
N VAL A 98 -9.40 15.41 -20.12
CA VAL A 98 -8.86 15.30 -18.78
C VAL A 98 -8.61 13.82 -18.58
N VAL A 99 -7.37 13.40 -18.82
CA VAL A 99 -6.94 12.05 -18.47
C VAL A 99 -6.96 11.98 -16.96
N HIS A 100 -8.00 11.36 -16.41
CA HIS A 100 -8.03 10.95 -15.01
C HIS A 100 -6.99 9.84 -14.86
N GLY A 101 -5.91 10.10 -14.13
CA GLY A 101 -4.76 9.20 -14.08
C GLY A 101 -3.63 9.69 -13.18
N PHE A 102 -2.61 8.85 -13.05
CA PHE A 102 -1.45 9.06 -12.21
C PHE A 102 -0.20 9.23 -13.06
N GLY A 103 0.40 10.42 -13.02
CA GLY A 103 1.67 10.70 -13.66
C GLY A 103 2.83 10.19 -12.82
N LEU A 104 3.63 9.29 -13.37
CA LEU A 104 4.78 8.66 -12.73
C LEU A 104 6.08 9.21 -13.31
N ALA A 105 6.95 9.72 -12.44
CA ALA A 105 8.30 10.14 -12.80
C ALA A 105 9.32 9.08 -12.38
N TYR A 106 10.22 8.70 -13.29
CA TYR A 106 11.31 7.78 -13.00
C TYR A 106 12.21 8.36 -11.91
N ALA A 107 12.57 7.50 -10.96
CA ALA A 107 13.60 7.82 -10.00
C ALA A 107 14.98 7.68 -10.67
N PRO A 108 15.98 8.48 -10.27
CA PRO A 108 17.34 8.38 -10.78
C PRO A 108 18.09 7.20 -10.14
N VAL A 109 17.56 6.01 -10.34
CA VAL A 109 18.12 4.72 -9.91
C VAL A 109 18.31 3.87 -11.16
N GLU A 110 19.57 3.66 -11.52
CA GLU A 110 19.95 2.69 -12.53
C GLU A 110 19.83 1.28 -11.91
N VAL A 111 19.03 0.42 -12.54
CA VAL A 111 18.78 -0.96 -12.12
C VAL A 111 19.42 -1.90 -13.13
N THR A 112 20.32 -2.76 -12.68
CA THR A 112 21.02 -3.74 -13.54
C THR A 112 21.08 -5.10 -12.86
N HIS A 113 21.39 -6.16 -13.62
CA HIS A 113 21.54 -7.53 -13.11
C HIS A 113 20.35 -8.02 -12.27
N VAL A 114 19.12 -7.76 -12.74
CA VAL A 114 17.92 -8.26 -12.08
C VAL A 114 17.79 -9.76 -12.36
N HIS A 115 17.76 -10.56 -11.30
CA HIS A 115 17.65 -12.01 -11.41
C HIS A 115 17.03 -12.59 -10.14
N ILE A 116 16.69 -13.87 -10.21
CA ILE A 116 16.18 -14.64 -9.09
C ILE A 116 17.35 -15.26 -8.35
N GLY A 117 17.30 -15.24 -7.03
CA GLY A 117 18.32 -15.82 -6.18
C GLY A 117 17.84 -16.11 -4.76
N THR A 118 18.80 -16.36 -3.87
CA THR A 118 18.55 -16.78 -2.49
C THR A 118 19.25 -15.82 -1.53
N LEU A 119 18.50 -15.26 -0.57
CA LEU A 119 19.07 -14.49 0.53
C LEU A 119 19.34 -15.38 1.76
N PRO A 120 20.27 -15.00 2.64
CA PRO A 120 20.54 -15.77 3.86
C PRO A 120 19.29 -15.95 4.73
N GLY A 121 18.90 -17.20 4.97
CA GLY A 121 17.73 -17.54 5.79
C GLY A 121 16.41 -17.66 5.03
N GLU A 122 16.39 -17.34 3.73
CA GLU A 122 15.23 -17.50 2.86
C GLU A 122 15.27 -18.83 2.10
N PRO A 123 14.11 -19.34 1.63
CA PRO A 123 14.07 -20.53 0.77
C PRO A 123 14.89 -20.36 -0.52
N GLU A 124 15.32 -21.46 -1.11
CA GLU A 124 16.09 -21.44 -2.35
C GLU A 124 15.28 -20.80 -3.49
N ASN A 125 15.93 -19.88 -4.22
CA ASN A 125 15.38 -19.14 -5.35
C ASN A 125 14.06 -18.45 -5.04
N SER A 126 13.89 -17.94 -3.80
CA SER A 126 12.66 -17.26 -3.37
C SER A 126 12.71 -15.72 -3.51
N CYS A 127 13.87 -15.16 -3.82
CA CYS A 127 14.12 -13.72 -3.78
C CYS A 127 14.46 -13.15 -5.15
N VAL A 128 14.17 -11.86 -5.34
CA VAL A 128 14.70 -11.08 -6.46
C VAL A 128 15.93 -10.32 -5.98
N ILE A 129 17.00 -10.36 -6.78
CA ILE A 129 18.27 -9.67 -6.53
C ILE A 129 18.53 -8.73 -7.71
N ALA A 130 18.88 -7.49 -7.40
CA ALA A 130 19.23 -6.47 -8.39
C ALA A 130 20.42 -5.64 -7.91
N THR A 131 21.15 -5.06 -8.85
CA THR A 131 22.17 -4.05 -8.59
C THR A 131 21.57 -2.68 -8.83
N LEU A 132 21.56 -1.84 -7.78
CA LEU A 132 21.02 -0.48 -7.84
C LEU A 132 22.16 0.52 -7.79
N ARG A 133 22.13 1.53 -8.66
CA ARG A 133 23.02 2.68 -8.62
C ARG A 133 22.25 3.99 -8.62
N ASN A 134 22.51 4.84 -7.63
CA ASN A 134 21.94 6.18 -7.60
C ASN A 134 22.70 7.09 -8.57
N THR A 135 22.03 7.57 -9.62
CA THR A 135 22.59 8.43 -10.66
C THR A 135 22.38 9.92 -10.41
N SER A 136 21.74 10.28 -9.31
CA SER A 136 21.52 11.67 -8.90
C SER A 136 22.65 12.24 -8.04
N GLN A 137 22.55 13.54 -7.75
CA GLN A 137 23.47 14.27 -6.88
C GLN A 137 23.04 14.30 -5.40
N ARG A 138 21.98 13.60 -5.02
CA ARG A 138 21.47 13.56 -3.64
C ARG A 138 21.27 12.13 -3.15
N THR A 139 21.31 11.92 -1.84
CA THR A 139 20.90 10.64 -1.26
C THR A 139 19.41 10.41 -1.53
N LEU A 140 19.05 9.20 -1.95
CA LEU A 140 17.67 8.76 -2.12
C LEU A 140 17.28 7.84 -0.97
N TYR A 141 16.15 8.10 -0.33
CA TYR A 141 15.63 7.27 0.76
C TYR A 141 14.42 6.46 0.32
N GLU A 142 14.19 5.32 0.99
CA GLU A 142 13.06 4.42 0.71
C GLU A 142 11.70 5.15 0.59
N PRO A 143 11.31 6.06 1.50
CA PRO A 143 10.02 6.76 1.42
C PRO A 143 9.83 7.62 0.17
N GLU A 144 10.91 7.99 -0.51
CA GLU A 144 10.87 8.81 -1.72
C GLU A 144 10.70 7.98 -2.99
N LEU A 145 10.79 6.65 -2.87
CA LEU A 145 10.86 5.73 -3.99
C LEU A 145 9.72 4.70 -3.93
N MET A 146 9.18 4.40 -5.10
CA MET A 146 8.21 3.35 -5.31
C MET A 146 8.72 2.47 -6.44
N GLY A 147 9.02 1.21 -6.17
CA GLY A 147 9.41 0.25 -7.18
C GLY A 147 8.20 -0.48 -7.75
N VAL A 148 8.24 -0.77 -9.04
CA VAL A 148 7.35 -1.72 -9.70
C VAL A 148 8.22 -2.88 -10.14
N LEU A 149 7.91 -4.08 -9.63
CA LEU A 149 8.49 -5.35 -10.06
C LEU A 149 7.49 -6.02 -10.99
N TRP A 150 7.96 -6.53 -12.11
CA TRP A 150 7.16 -7.38 -12.99
C TRP A 150 8.00 -8.54 -13.52
N PHE A 151 7.32 -9.60 -13.92
CA PHE A 151 7.92 -10.82 -14.44
C PHE A 151 7.38 -11.09 -15.83
N THR A 152 8.29 -11.47 -16.72
CA THR A 152 7.94 -11.85 -18.09
C THR A 152 8.30 -13.30 -18.35
N GLU A 153 7.42 -14.02 -19.05
CA GLU A 153 7.75 -15.33 -19.60
C GLU A 153 8.85 -15.22 -20.67
N ALA A 154 9.52 -16.34 -20.99
CA ALA A 154 10.42 -16.46 -22.13
C ALA A 154 9.64 -16.27 -23.44
N GLY A 155 9.52 -15.01 -23.88
CA GLY A 155 8.61 -14.60 -24.96
C GLY A 155 8.04 -13.19 -24.81
N GLY A 156 8.23 -12.55 -23.65
CA GLY A 156 8.09 -11.09 -23.47
C GLY A 156 6.72 -10.60 -22.99
N ARG A 157 5.78 -11.50 -22.69
CA ARG A 157 4.51 -11.10 -22.05
C ARG A 157 4.67 -11.06 -20.53
N GLU A 158 4.20 -9.98 -19.92
CA GLU A 158 4.09 -9.88 -18.45
C GLU A 158 3.07 -10.88 -17.93
N ASN A 159 3.47 -11.64 -16.91
CA ASN A 159 2.63 -12.61 -16.25
C ASN A 159 2.24 -12.17 -14.84
N TRP A 160 3.14 -11.49 -14.13
CA TRP A 160 2.89 -11.02 -12.76
C TRP A 160 3.62 -9.71 -12.50
N LEU A 161 3.06 -8.89 -11.60
CA LEU A 161 3.64 -7.62 -11.15
C LEU A 161 3.24 -7.32 -9.71
N THR A 162 4.04 -6.50 -9.03
CA THR A 162 3.79 -6.07 -7.65
C THR A 162 4.55 -4.77 -7.36
N PHE A 163 4.18 -4.08 -6.27
CA PHE A 163 5.00 -2.98 -5.76
C PHE A 163 6.13 -3.50 -4.89
N VAL A 164 7.26 -2.80 -4.93
CA VAL A 164 8.42 -3.08 -4.08
C VAL A 164 8.95 -1.79 -3.48
N ASN A 165 9.44 -1.88 -2.25
CA ASN A 165 10.11 -0.75 -1.60
C ASN A 165 11.57 -0.69 -2.02
N ALA A 166 12.16 0.51 -2.01
CA ALA A 166 13.60 0.65 -2.19
C ALA A 166 14.37 0.15 -0.95
N PRO A 167 15.70 0.00 -1.02
CA PRO A 167 16.48 -0.36 0.15
C PRO A 167 16.27 0.62 1.32
N ALA A 168 16.06 0.08 2.53
CA ALA A 168 15.91 0.89 3.74
C ALA A 168 17.14 1.78 4.02
N GLN A 169 18.32 1.31 3.61
CA GLN A 169 19.53 2.13 3.64
C GLN A 169 19.50 3.11 2.47
N GLY A 170 19.49 4.41 2.76
CA GLY A 170 19.51 5.43 1.73
C GLY A 170 20.67 5.27 0.75
N LEU A 171 20.38 5.36 -0.55
CA LEU A 171 21.35 5.24 -1.63
C LEU A 171 22.09 6.56 -1.82
N LYS A 172 23.38 6.63 -1.49
CA LYS A 172 24.20 7.84 -1.67
C LYS A 172 24.47 8.13 -3.16
N PRO A 173 24.76 9.38 -3.54
CA PRO A 173 25.12 9.74 -4.92
C PRO A 173 26.25 8.85 -5.47
N GLY A 174 26.03 8.26 -6.64
CA GLY A 174 26.98 7.38 -7.32
C GLY A 174 27.19 6.00 -6.67
N GLN A 175 26.61 5.75 -5.49
CA GLN A 175 26.73 4.47 -4.79
C GLN A 175 26.05 3.36 -5.59
N THR A 176 26.72 2.22 -5.67
CA THR A 176 26.17 0.97 -6.20
C THR A 176 26.00 -0.02 -5.05
N VAL A 177 24.84 -0.64 -4.96
CA VAL A 177 24.55 -1.68 -3.96
C VAL A 177 23.88 -2.89 -4.61
N THR A 178 24.18 -4.08 -4.09
CA THR A 178 23.35 -5.26 -4.32
C THR A 178 22.18 -5.19 -3.36
N TRP A 179 20.98 -5.26 -3.89
CA TRP A 179 19.75 -5.25 -3.13
C TRP A 179 18.95 -6.50 -3.46
N GLY A 180 18.48 -7.19 -2.44
CA GLY A 180 17.60 -8.34 -2.59
C GLY A 180 16.41 -8.21 -1.68
N PHE A 181 15.30 -8.80 -2.09
CA PHE A 181 14.05 -8.80 -1.35
C PHE A 181 13.20 -10.00 -1.74
N HIS A 182 12.31 -10.40 -0.83
CA HIS A 182 11.29 -11.38 -1.14
C HIS A 182 10.10 -10.66 -1.77
N PRO A 183 9.69 -10.98 -3.01
CA PRO A 183 8.55 -10.31 -3.62
C PRO A 183 7.27 -10.72 -2.87
N SER A 184 6.34 -9.77 -2.72
CA SER A 184 5.05 -9.96 -2.07
C SER A 184 3.94 -10.12 -3.12
N GLY A 185 3.12 -11.17 -2.99
CA GLY A 185 1.98 -11.46 -3.86
C GLY A 185 1.46 -12.90 -3.69
N PRO A 186 0.30 -13.24 -4.25
CA PRO A 186 -0.32 -14.56 -4.11
C PRO A 186 0.52 -15.67 -4.74
N HIS A 187 1.33 -15.35 -5.76
CA HIS A 187 2.31 -16.26 -6.34
C HIS A 187 3.61 -16.39 -5.52
N ALA A 188 3.81 -15.53 -4.50
CA ALA A 188 4.95 -15.62 -3.58
C ALA A 188 4.82 -16.79 -2.58
N ALA A 189 3.66 -17.46 -2.51
CA ALA A 189 3.42 -18.61 -1.65
C ALA A 189 4.01 -19.94 -2.16
N GLY A 190 4.76 -19.95 -3.27
CA GLY A 190 5.54 -21.13 -3.67
C GLY A 190 5.91 -21.20 -5.16
N SER A 191 7.20 -20.99 -5.44
CA SER A 191 7.99 -21.53 -6.57
C SER A 191 7.60 -21.23 -8.03
N GLN A 192 6.37 -20.85 -8.38
CA GLN A 192 5.96 -20.76 -9.80
C GLN A 192 6.29 -19.42 -10.46
N ALA A 193 6.28 -18.30 -9.73
CA ALA A 193 6.67 -17.00 -10.30
C ALA A 193 8.19 -16.86 -10.54
N LEU A 194 8.99 -17.78 -9.98
CA LEU A 194 10.45 -17.63 -9.91
C LEU A 194 11.21 -18.46 -10.96
N ILE A 195 10.52 -18.83 -12.03
CA ILE A 195 11.11 -19.35 -13.27
C ILE A 195 11.10 -18.29 -14.40
N GLU A 196 10.50 -17.13 -14.14
CA GLU A 196 10.34 -16.04 -15.10
C GLU A 196 11.48 -15.02 -15.00
N ILE A 197 11.53 -14.09 -15.95
CA ILE A 197 12.55 -13.04 -15.98
C ILE A 197 12.03 -11.84 -15.16
N PRO A 198 12.63 -11.52 -14.01
CA PRO A 198 12.23 -10.37 -13.21
C PRO A 198 12.77 -9.05 -13.79
N HIS A 199 11.98 -8.01 -13.65
CA HIS A 199 12.31 -6.65 -14.04
C HIS A 199 11.86 -5.68 -12.96
N VAL A 200 12.67 -4.66 -12.68
CA VAL A 200 12.33 -3.66 -11.66
C VAL A 200 12.61 -2.26 -12.19
N ARG A 201 11.69 -1.34 -11.92
CA ARG A 201 11.91 0.09 -12.11
C ARG A 201 11.43 0.88 -10.92
N PHE A 202 12.19 1.90 -10.55
CA PHE A 202 11.82 2.84 -9.50
C PHE A 202 11.26 4.13 -10.06
N PHE A 203 10.22 4.61 -9.39
CA PHE A 203 9.59 5.90 -9.58
C PHE A 203 9.73 6.72 -8.30
N TYR A 204 9.57 8.03 -8.40
CA TYR A 204 9.34 8.82 -7.20
C TYR A 204 7.99 8.45 -6.58
N SER A 205 7.93 8.36 -5.25
CA SER A 205 6.70 8.11 -4.48
C SER A 205 5.83 9.37 -4.39
N ARG A 206 5.50 9.95 -5.54
CA ARG A 206 4.60 11.09 -5.70
C ARG A 206 4.10 11.15 -7.14
N SER A 207 2.85 11.54 -7.31
CA SER A 207 2.32 11.86 -8.63
C SER A 207 2.94 13.15 -9.16
N VAL A 208 3.17 13.21 -10.47
CA VAL A 208 3.54 14.42 -11.21
C VAL A 208 2.46 14.73 -12.25
N SER A 209 2.45 15.95 -12.79
CA SER A 209 1.52 16.26 -13.89
C SER A 209 1.87 15.41 -15.12
N PRO A 210 0.89 15.11 -15.99
CA PRO A 210 1.12 14.30 -17.19
C PRO A 210 2.27 14.82 -18.07
N GLU A 211 2.47 16.14 -18.12
CA GLU A 211 3.54 16.76 -18.92
C GLU A 211 4.95 16.53 -18.34
N ALA A 212 5.06 16.25 -17.04
CA ALA A 212 6.32 15.96 -16.36
C ALA A 212 6.50 14.45 -16.09
N ALA A 213 5.52 13.63 -16.47
CA ALA A 213 5.53 12.19 -16.25
C ALA A 213 6.36 11.47 -17.31
N ASN A 214 7.09 10.43 -16.89
CA ASN A 214 7.69 9.48 -17.81
C ASN A 214 6.68 8.42 -18.25
N LEU A 215 5.72 8.11 -17.38
CA LEU A 215 4.64 7.16 -17.63
C LEU A 215 3.35 7.70 -17.03
N VAL A 216 2.22 7.55 -17.71
CA VAL A 216 0.91 7.91 -17.17
C VAL A 216 0.09 6.63 -17.08
N TRP A 217 -0.29 6.26 -15.86
CA TRP A 217 -1.31 5.24 -15.65
C TRP A 217 -2.67 5.90 -15.69
N LYS A 218 -3.53 5.46 -16.60
CA LYS A 218 -4.86 6.05 -16.76
C LYS A 218 -5.83 5.29 -15.89
N GLU A 219 -6.73 5.98 -15.21
CA GLU A 219 -7.81 5.31 -14.50
C GLU A 219 -8.74 4.65 -15.53
N ALA A 220 -8.99 3.36 -15.31
CA ALA A 220 -9.97 2.63 -16.10
C ALA A 220 -11.37 3.23 -15.85
N PRO A 221 -12.27 3.26 -16.84
CA PRO A 221 -13.64 3.72 -16.65
C PRO A 221 -14.51 2.69 -15.91
N VAL A 222 -13.99 2.18 -14.79
CA VAL A 222 -14.61 1.22 -13.88
C VAL A 222 -14.72 1.85 -12.51
N ALA A 223 -15.95 2.02 -12.02
CA ALA A 223 -16.16 2.43 -10.64
C ALA A 223 -15.94 1.23 -9.71
N VAL A 224 -15.32 1.51 -8.56
CA VAL A 224 -15.09 0.50 -7.52
C VAL A 224 -15.95 0.84 -6.30
N GLU A 225 -16.74 -0.13 -5.87
CA GLU A 225 -17.73 0.00 -4.80
C GLU A 225 -17.61 -1.17 -3.80
N ASP A 226 -18.25 -1.05 -2.64
CA ASP A 226 -18.42 -2.13 -1.66
C ASP A 226 -17.13 -2.88 -1.26
N ILE A 227 -16.04 -2.14 -1.03
CA ILE A 227 -14.76 -2.73 -0.63
C ILE A 227 -14.90 -3.40 0.75
N GLN A 228 -14.51 -4.67 0.84
CA GLN A 228 -14.51 -5.46 2.08
C GLN A 228 -13.18 -6.19 2.24
N VAL A 229 -12.62 -6.16 3.45
CA VAL A 229 -11.35 -6.84 3.78
C VAL A 229 -11.63 -7.91 4.81
N LEU A 230 -11.32 -9.16 4.49
CA LEU A 230 -11.50 -10.31 5.37
C LEU A 230 -10.16 -11.00 5.67
N PRO A 231 -9.96 -11.55 6.88
CA PRO A 231 -8.81 -12.40 7.16
C PRO A 231 -8.80 -13.63 6.25
N ALA A 232 -7.65 -13.91 5.66
CA ALA A 232 -7.42 -15.07 4.81
C ALA A 232 -6.36 -16.01 5.41
N PRO A 233 -6.39 -17.32 5.13
CA PRO A 233 -5.30 -18.22 5.51
C PRO A 233 -3.98 -17.74 4.91
N GLY A 234 -2.97 -17.52 5.77
CA GLY A 234 -1.65 -17.03 5.37
C GLY A 234 -0.98 -17.90 4.28
N GLY A 235 -0.06 -17.30 3.53
CA GLY A 235 0.82 -18.03 2.61
C GLY A 235 1.64 -19.12 3.31
N GLN A 236 2.28 -20.00 2.54
CA GLN A 236 3.11 -21.08 3.09
C GLN A 236 4.40 -20.51 3.73
N GLY A 237 4.30 -20.04 4.97
CA GLY A 237 5.45 -19.61 5.77
C GLY A 237 5.04 -18.95 7.09
N PRO A 238 5.81 -19.15 8.18
CA PRO A 238 5.47 -18.64 9.51
C PRO A 238 5.54 -17.11 9.64
N SER A 239 6.17 -16.44 8.67
CA SER A 239 6.39 -14.99 8.60
C SER A 239 5.35 -14.23 7.79
N TRP A 240 4.40 -14.92 7.14
CA TRP A 240 3.43 -14.27 6.25
C TRP A 240 2.05 -14.13 6.88
N GLN A 241 1.32 -13.12 6.41
CA GLN A 241 -0.11 -12.95 6.66
C GLN A 241 -0.80 -12.50 5.38
N SER A 242 -2.09 -12.82 5.28
CA SER A 242 -2.89 -12.48 4.11
C SER A 242 -4.26 -11.94 4.49
N ALA A 243 -4.83 -11.17 3.57
CA ALA A 243 -6.21 -10.74 3.61
C ALA A 243 -6.85 -10.91 2.23
N ASP A 244 -8.13 -11.25 2.22
CA ASP A 244 -8.95 -11.25 1.01
C ASP A 244 -9.64 -9.88 0.91
N VAL A 245 -9.44 -9.22 -0.22
CA VAL A 245 -10.04 -7.93 -0.57
C VAL A 245 -11.11 -8.18 -1.62
N TYR A 246 -12.36 -7.99 -1.22
CA TYR A 246 -13.49 -8.01 -2.13
C TYR A 246 -13.83 -6.59 -2.58
N ALA A 247 -14.18 -6.44 -3.84
CA ALA A 247 -14.69 -5.19 -4.38
C ALA A 247 -15.77 -5.46 -5.43
N THR A 248 -16.72 -4.55 -5.58
CA THR A 248 -17.66 -4.54 -6.69
C THR A 248 -17.13 -3.61 -7.78
N LEU A 249 -16.88 -4.15 -8.97
CA LEU A 249 -16.50 -3.38 -10.15
C LEU A 249 -17.74 -3.07 -10.98
N VAL A 250 -17.84 -1.83 -11.46
CA VAL A 250 -18.96 -1.36 -12.29
C VAL A 250 -18.42 -0.68 -13.53
N ASN A 251 -18.71 -1.23 -14.71
CA ASN A 251 -18.30 -0.58 -15.95
C ASN A 251 -19.12 0.70 -16.18
N GLN A 252 -18.46 1.85 -16.13
CA GLN A 252 -19.09 3.16 -16.35
C GLN A 252 -19.09 3.58 -17.81
N ALA A 253 -18.24 2.98 -18.64
CA ALA A 253 -18.15 3.24 -20.06
C ALA A 253 -19.40 2.76 -20.82
N SER A 254 -19.51 3.22 -22.07
CA SER A 254 -20.52 2.77 -23.04
C SER A 254 -20.06 1.56 -23.86
N TYR A 255 -18.86 1.04 -23.60
CA TYR A 255 -18.25 -0.10 -24.31
C TYR A 255 -17.79 -1.20 -23.34
N PRO A 256 -17.65 -2.46 -23.81
CA PRO A 256 -17.16 -3.55 -22.98
C PRO A 256 -15.69 -3.34 -22.55
N ILE A 257 -15.37 -3.65 -21.30
CA ILE A 257 -14.01 -3.55 -20.76
C ILE A 257 -13.45 -4.96 -20.56
N HIS A 258 -12.27 -5.22 -21.12
CA HIS A 258 -11.55 -6.47 -20.93
C HIS A 258 -10.73 -6.39 -19.64
N LEU A 259 -11.17 -7.07 -18.59
CA LEU A 259 -10.53 -6.98 -17.29
C LEU A 259 -9.07 -7.47 -17.31
N ALA A 260 -8.73 -8.43 -18.16
CA ALA A 260 -7.35 -8.90 -18.30
C ALA A 260 -6.36 -7.83 -18.78
N ASP A 261 -6.84 -6.75 -19.41
CA ASP A 261 -6.00 -5.64 -19.86
C ASP A 261 -5.76 -4.61 -18.74
N GLU A 262 -6.60 -4.63 -17.71
CA GLU A 262 -6.53 -3.69 -16.58
C GLU A 262 -5.56 -4.16 -15.50
N ARG A 263 -5.11 -3.23 -14.66
CA ARG A 263 -4.35 -3.49 -13.43
C ARG A 263 -5.10 -2.98 -12.22
N ALA A 264 -5.13 -3.74 -11.13
CA ALA A 264 -5.65 -3.27 -9.85
C ALA A 264 -4.50 -2.77 -8.98
N VAL A 265 -4.59 -1.51 -8.53
CA VAL A 265 -3.78 -0.98 -7.43
C VAL A 265 -4.62 -1.06 -6.16
N ILE A 266 -4.13 -1.80 -5.17
CA ILE A 266 -4.78 -1.98 -3.87
C ILE A 266 -3.86 -1.42 -2.81
N TRP A 267 -4.35 -0.51 -1.96
CA TRP A 267 -3.54 0.02 -0.87
C TRP A 267 -4.29 0.21 0.43
N PHE A 268 -3.54 0.12 1.53
CA PHE A 268 -4.02 0.29 2.90
C PHE A 268 -3.34 1.51 3.51
N SER A 269 -4.11 2.59 3.67
CA SER A 269 -3.63 3.86 4.21
C SER A 269 -4.21 4.13 5.60
N GLU A 270 -3.56 5.03 6.33
CA GLU A 270 -4.01 5.50 7.65
C GLU A 270 -5.22 6.43 7.56
N SER A 271 -5.52 6.96 6.37
CA SER A 271 -6.62 7.91 6.14
C SER A 271 -7.41 7.58 4.87
N ALA A 272 -8.67 8.01 4.83
CA ALA A 272 -9.56 7.84 3.68
C ALA A 272 -9.15 8.67 2.44
N SER A 273 -8.27 9.65 2.59
CA SER A 273 -7.71 10.43 1.47
C SER A 273 -6.28 10.01 1.11
N GLY A 274 -5.79 8.93 1.71
CA GLY A 274 -4.43 8.44 1.47
C GLY A 274 -4.27 7.88 0.07
N THR A 275 -3.08 8.01 -0.49
CA THR A 275 -2.73 7.55 -1.83
C THR A 275 -1.77 6.37 -1.78
N PHE A 276 -1.68 5.60 -2.87
CA PHE A 276 -0.67 4.54 -2.98
C PHE A 276 0.77 5.08 -3.10
N PHE A 277 0.94 6.40 -3.31
CA PHE A 277 2.23 7.09 -3.23
C PHE A 277 2.66 7.38 -1.80
N ASP A 278 1.75 7.33 -0.83
CA ASP A 278 2.09 7.67 0.54
C ASP A 278 3.10 6.65 1.10
N PRO A 279 4.16 7.09 1.77
CA PRO A 279 5.24 6.20 2.21
C PRO A 279 4.81 5.23 3.31
N THR A 280 3.71 5.52 4.00
CA THR A 280 3.14 4.62 5.00
C THR A 280 2.15 3.63 4.41
N SER A 281 1.72 3.78 3.14
CA SER A 281 0.75 2.89 2.51
C SER A 281 1.35 1.51 2.25
N VAL A 282 0.60 0.48 2.62
CA VAL A 282 0.88 -0.90 2.18
C VAL A 282 0.20 -1.08 0.84
N ARG A 283 0.95 -1.39 -0.21
CA ARG A 283 0.48 -1.32 -1.60
C ARG A 283 0.73 -2.62 -2.34
N PHE A 284 -0.21 -2.95 -3.21
CA PHE A 284 -0.19 -4.13 -4.06
C PHE A 284 -0.65 -3.75 -5.47
N LEU A 285 -0.15 -4.50 -6.45
CA LEU A 285 -0.47 -4.33 -7.85
C LEU A 285 -0.80 -5.71 -8.42
N PHE A 286 -1.85 -5.82 -9.22
CA PHE A 286 -2.37 -7.08 -9.74
C PHE A 286 -2.87 -6.95 -11.17
N HIS A 287 -2.87 -8.06 -11.91
CA HIS A 287 -3.77 -8.18 -13.06
C HIS A 287 -5.21 -8.32 -12.57
N VAL A 288 -6.17 -7.76 -13.29
CA VAL A 288 -7.59 -7.90 -12.96
C VAL A 288 -8.11 -9.23 -13.54
N THR A 289 -7.54 -10.33 -13.03
CA THR A 289 -7.84 -11.71 -13.41
C THR A 289 -7.97 -12.61 -12.18
N PRO A 290 -8.76 -13.69 -12.22
CA PRO A 290 -8.82 -14.64 -11.11
C PRO A 290 -7.48 -15.37 -10.92
N GLU A 291 -6.77 -15.05 -9.83
CA GLU A 291 -5.50 -15.70 -9.46
C GLU A 291 -5.70 -16.85 -8.46
N LEU A 292 -6.87 -16.93 -7.80
CA LEU A 292 -7.17 -17.93 -6.78
C LEU A 292 -7.85 -19.18 -7.36
N PRO A 293 -7.41 -20.40 -7.00
CA PRO A 293 -8.10 -21.62 -7.40
C PRO A 293 -9.56 -21.63 -6.97
N GLY A 294 -10.46 -21.90 -7.92
CA GLY A 294 -11.91 -21.98 -7.66
C GLY A 294 -12.64 -20.63 -7.63
N VAL A 295 -11.94 -19.51 -7.77
CA VAL A 295 -12.54 -18.19 -7.96
C VAL A 295 -12.66 -17.93 -9.46
N SER A 296 -13.84 -17.53 -9.91
CA SER A 296 -14.10 -17.18 -11.31
C SER A 296 -14.98 -15.96 -11.40
N TRP A 297 -14.62 -15.06 -12.31
CA TRP A 297 -15.35 -13.85 -12.62
C TRP A 297 -15.24 -13.59 -14.13
N PRO A 298 -16.22 -12.90 -14.74
CA PRO A 298 -16.20 -12.61 -16.17
C PRO A 298 -14.92 -11.90 -16.61
N THR A 299 -14.38 -12.30 -17.75
CA THR A 299 -13.19 -11.67 -18.37
C THR A 299 -13.53 -10.31 -19.01
N VAL A 300 -14.80 -10.09 -19.34
CA VAL A 300 -15.29 -8.86 -19.97
C VAL A 300 -16.44 -8.33 -19.14
N LEU A 301 -16.35 -7.05 -18.76
CA LEU A 301 -17.41 -6.34 -18.06
C LEU A 301 -18.20 -5.51 -19.07
N GLN A 302 -19.46 -5.87 -19.29
CA GLN A 302 -20.35 -5.16 -20.21
C GLN A 302 -20.72 -3.78 -19.67
N PRO A 303 -21.14 -2.81 -20.51
CA PRO A 303 -21.59 -1.51 -20.05
C PRO A 303 -22.63 -1.61 -18.92
N LYS A 304 -22.39 -0.91 -17.80
CA LYS A 304 -23.25 -0.91 -16.59
C LYS A 304 -23.34 -2.25 -15.85
N GLU A 305 -22.63 -3.28 -16.28
CA GLU A 305 -22.54 -4.53 -15.56
C GLU A 305 -21.78 -4.35 -14.25
N ARG A 306 -22.18 -5.12 -13.24
CA ARG A 306 -21.57 -5.17 -11.91
C ARG A 306 -21.03 -6.56 -11.66
N VAL A 307 -19.78 -6.66 -11.23
CA VAL A 307 -19.16 -7.93 -10.84
C VAL A 307 -18.48 -7.77 -9.50
N ARG A 308 -18.61 -8.77 -8.63
CA ARG A 308 -17.83 -8.85 -7.40
C ARG A 308 -16.55 -9.63 -7.67
N VAL A 309 -15.43 -9.08 -7.23
CA VAL A 309 -14.09 -9.61 -7.48
C VAL A 309 -13.38 -9.84 -6.16
N GLU A 310 -12.35 -10.68 -6.18
CA GLU A 310 -11.59 -11.08 -5.01
C GLU A 310 -10.10 -11.06 -5.32
N PHE A 311 -9.35 -10.34 -4.49
CA PHE A 311 -7.89 -10.28 -4.52
C PHE A 311 -7.34 -10.80 -3.20
N ARG A 312 -6.33 -11.67 -3.24
CA ARG A 312 -5.60 -12.06 -2.03
C ARG A 312 -4.30 -11.28 -1.92
N VAL A 313 -4.22 -10.41 -0.92
CA VAL A 313 -2.98 -9.68 -0.60
C VAL A 313 -2.16 -10.47 0.41
N LEU A 314 -0.84 -10.48 0.23
CA LEU A 314 0.12 -11.21 1.07
C LEU A 314 1.25 -10.27 1.51
N SER A 315 1.49 -10.15 2.82
CA SER A 315 2.56 -9.32 3.37
C SER A 315 3.18 -9.97 4.62
N GLU A 316 4.25 -9.38 5.13
CA GLU A 316 4.89 -9.81 6.37
C GLU A 316 3.93 -9.72 7.56
N LYS A 317 4.10 -10.68 8.49
CA LYS A 317 3.33 -10.78 9.72
C LYS A 317 3.48 -9.50 10.56
N GLY A 318 2.36 -8.94 10.96
CA GLY A 318 2.31 -7.66 11.68
C GLY A 318 1.94 -6.47 10.79
N THR A 319 1.79 -6.66 9.47
CA THR A 319 1.19 -5.65 8.59
C THR A 319 -0.24 -5.35 9.08
N ASP A 320 -0.64 -4.08 9.15
CA ASP A 320 -1.97 -3.73 9.64
C ASP A 320 -2.97 -3.58 8.49
N PHE A 321 -3.67 -4.65 8.13
CA PHE A 321 -4.71 -4.59 7.10
C PHE A 321 -6.07 -4.09 7.61
N PHE A 322 -6.35 -4.28 8.90
CA PHE A 322 -7.72 -4.20 9.42
C PHE A 322 -8.01 -2.92 10.20
N SER A 323 -6.98 -2.21 10.68
CA SER A 323 -7.15 -0.87 11.23
C SER A 323 -7.07 0.24 10.16
N ARG A 324 -6.61 -0.11 8.95
CA ARG A 324 -6.36 0.82 7.85
C ARG A 324 -7.55 0.90 6.91
N THR A 325 -7.65 2.01 6.19
CA THR A 325 -8.62 2.14 5.10
C THR A 325 -8.06 1.45 3.87
N CYS A 326 -8.80 0.48 3.34
CA CYS A 326 -8.46 -0.18 2.09
C CYS A 326 -9.07 0.59 0.91
N HIS A 327 -8.28 0.75 -0.13
CA HIS A 327 -8.65 1.38 -1.39
C HIS A 327 -8.28 0.48 -2.55
N VAL A 328 -9.07 0.57 -3.61
CA VAL A 328 -8.87 -0.19 -4.84
C VAL A 328 -9.15 0.76 -6.00
N THR A 329 -8.22 0.83 -6.95
CA THR A 329 -8.44 1.50 -8.25
C THR A 329 -7.98 0.60 -9.38
N LEU A 330 -8.61 0.75 -10.54
CA LEU A 330 -8.28 0.02 -11.76
C LEU A 330 -7.63 0.98 -12.74
N LEU A 331 -6.54 0.52 -13.36
CA LEU A 331 -5.71 1.32 -14.23
C LEU A 331 -5.48 0.61 -15.56
N ASP A 332 -5.60 1.38 -16.65
CA ASP A 332 -4.91 1.10 -17.90
C ASP A 332 -3.45 1.51 -17.71
N ALA A 333 -2.64 0.53 -17.31
CA ALA A 333 -1.24 0.67 -16.99
C ALA A 333 -0.42 -0.15 -17.99
N PRO A 334 -0.03 0.41 -19.14
CA PRO A 334 0.83 -0.29 -20.09
C PRO A 334 2.17 -0.63 -19.41
N LEU A 335 2.77 -1.73 -19.88
CA LEU A 335 4.05 -2.23 -19.38
C LEU A 335 5.07 -1.11 -19.22
N VAL A 336 5.78 -1.12 -18.09
CA VAL A 336 6.92 -0.23 -17.88
C VAL A 336 7.95 -0.59 -18.96
N PRO A 337 8.23 0.29 -19.95
CA PRO A 337 9.12 -0.08 -21.04
C PRO A 337 10.52 -0.35 -20.49
N GLU A 338 11.18 -1.43 -20.91
CA GLU A 338 12.62 -1.60 -20.65
C GLU A 338 13.40 -0.41 -21.24
N ALA A 339 14.47 0.00 -20.55
CA ALA A 339 15.28 1.14 -20.96
C ALA A 339 16.36 0.72 -21.96
#